data_AF-A0AAJ3Z1X1-F1
#
_entry.id   AF-A0AAJ3Z1X1-F1
#
_cell.length_a   1.000
_cell.length_b   1.000
_cell.length_c   1.000
_cell.angle_alpha   90.00
_cell.angle_beta   90.00
_cell.angle_gamma   90.00
#
_symmetry.space_group_name_H-M   'P 1'
#
loop_
_entity.id
_entity.type
_entity.pdbx_description
1 polymer ?
#
loop_
_entity_poly.entity_id
_entity_poly.type
_entity_poly.pdbx_seq_one_letter_code
_entity_poly.pdbx_strand_id
1 'polypeptide(L)'
;MGKAELLYNETKNMLAKVKDAPESDELLQAIEDFLQKRDGLIKEIKPPLSHEEKLEMKKVLELEPLVAAELKRLQQDIKKELLQAKKKRTLHQTYRNPYNNITIDGTYYDKRK
;
A
#
# COMPACT_ATOMS: atom_id res chain seq x y z
N MET A 1 24.63 -21.43 -0.10
CA MET A 1 24.11 -20.17 0.47
C MET A 1 23.27 -20.51 1.67
N GLY A 2 23.52 -19.83 2.79
CA GLY A 2 22.76 -20.04 4.02
C GLY A 2 21.35 -19.48 3.91
N LYS A 3 20.38 -20.02 4.66
CA LYS A 3 19.00 -19.50 4.64
C LYS A 3 18.92 -18.06 5.16
N ALA A 4 19.73 -17.71 6.15
CA ALA A 4 19.86 -16.34 6.67
C ALA A 4 20.44 -15.37 5.62
N GLU A 5 21.41 -15.83 4.82
CA GLU A 5 22.01 -15.06 3.72
C GLU A 5 20.96 -14.80 2.61
N LEU A 6 20.16 -15.81 2.26
CA LEU A 6 19.05 -15.64 1.31
C LEU A 6 18.03 -14.63 1.83
N LEU A 7 17.66 -14.71 3.11
CA LEU A 7 16.75 -13.75 3.74
C LEU A 7 17.29 -12.32 3.67
N TYR A 8 18.59 -12.13 3.93
CA TYR A 8 19.24 -10.84 3.79
C TYR A 8 19.19 -10.30 2.36
N ASN A 9 19.54 -11.13 1.38
CA ASN A 9 19.54 -10.74 -0.04
C ASN A 9 18.13 -10.37 -0.53
N GLU A 10 17.12 -11.17 -0.18
CA GLU A 10 15.72 -10.86 -0.52
C GLU A 10 15.27 -9.54 0.11
N THR A 11 15.60 -9.31 1.39
CA THR A 11 15.24 -8.06 2.09
C THR A 11 15.91 -6.84 1.45
N LYS A 12 17.19 -6.97 1.08
CA LYS A 12 17.94 -5.91 0.39
C LYS A 12 17.39 -5.63 -1.00
N ASN A 13 17.07 -6.67 -1.77
CA ASN A 13 16.49 -6.54 -3.10
C ASN A 13 15.11 -5.88 -3.03
N MET A 14 14.29 -6.27 -2.05
CA MET A 14 12.98 -5.65 -1.87
C MET A 14 13.11 -4.18 -1.51
N LEU A 15 14.00 -3.82 -0.58
CA LEU A 15 14.24 -2.42 -0.24
C LEU A 15 14.60 -1.60 -1.49
N ALA A 16 15.52 -2.10 -2.32
CA ALA A 16 15.90 -1.43 -3.57
C ALA A 16 14.74 -1.29 -4.55
N LYS A 17 13.84 -2.27 -4.61
CA LYS A 17 12.69 -2.28 -5.51
C LYS A 17 11.56 -1.34 -5.06
N VAL A 18 11.32 -1.21 -3.75
CA VAL A 18 10.25 -0.34 -3.22
C VAL A 18 10.71 1.11 -3.12
N LYS A 19 12.00 1.34 -2.85
CA LYS A 19 12.55 2.68 -2.66
C LYS A 19 12.22 3.59 -3.85
N ASP A 20 11.46 4.64 -3.58
CA ASP A 20 11.06 5.67 -4.56
C ASP A 20 10.28 5.15 -5.77
N ALA A 21 9.84 3.89 -5.75
CA ALA A 21 8.98 3.33 -6.79
C ALA A 21 7.52 3.79 -6.61
N PRO A 22 6.82 4.12 -7.72
CA PRO A 22 5.38 4.34 -7.67
C PRO A 22 4.62 3.04 -7.45
N GLU A 23 3.38 3.14 -6.98
CA GLU A 23 2.46 2.02 -6.90
C GLU A 23 2.16 1.44 -8.29
N SER A 24 2.19 0.11 -8.41
CA SER A 24 1.78 -0.64 -9.60
C SER A 24 1.34 -2.04 -9.20
N ASP A 25 0.51 -2.68 -10.04
CA ASP A 25 0.07 -4.07 -9.80
C ASP A 25 1.28 -5.02 -9.75
N GLU A 26 2.28 -4.81 -10.60
CA GLU A 26 3.52 -5.59 -10.61
C GLU A 26 4.34 -5.42 -9.32
N LEU A 27 4.39 -4.20 -8.78
CA LEU A 27 5.07 -3.93 -7.51
C LEU A 27 4.30 -4.55 -6.35
N LEU A 28 2.97 -4.50 -6.37
CA LEU A 28 2.12 -5.11 -5.36
C LEU A 28 2.32 -6.63 -5.33
N GLN A 29 2.30 -7.29 -6.49
CA GLN A 29 2.57 -8.73 -6.60
C GLN A 29 3.97 -9.07 -6.08
N ALA A 30 4.98 -8.25 -6.42
CA ALA A 30 6.34 -8.46 -5.91
C ALA A 30 6.45 -8.32 -4.39
N ILE A 31 5.69 -7.40 -3.78
CA ILE A 31 5.61 -7.26 -2.32
C ILE A 31 4.97 -8.51 -1.71
N GLU A 32 3.88 -9.01 -2.26
CA GLU A 32 3.19 -10.21 -1.77
C GLU A 32 4.09 -11.45 -1.85
N ASP A 33 4.72 -11.67 -3.00
CA ASP A 33 5.66 -12.77 -3.21
C ASP A 33 6.84 -12.69 -2.23
N PHE A 34 7.38 -11.48 -2.02
CA PHE A 34 8.45 -11.25 -1.05
C PHE A 34 8.01 -11.59 0.37
N LEU A 35 6.82 -11.16 0.80
CA LEU A 35 6.31 -11.44 2.14
C LEU A 35 6.11 -12.94 2.37
N GLN A 36 5.59 -13.66 1.37
CA GLN A 36 5.45 -15.12 1.44
C GLN A 36 6.80 -15.83 1.53
N LYS A 37 7.77 -15.45 0.68
CA LYS A 37 9.13 -16.02 0.71
C LYS A 37 9.81 -15.74 2.05
N ARG A 38 9.69 -14.52 2.56
CA ARG A 38 10.27 -14.11 3.85
C ARG A 38 9.70 -14.94 4.99
N ASP A 39 8.39 -15.14 5.05
CA ASP A 39 7.76 -15.96 6.09
C ASP A 39 8.23 -17.42 6.02
N GLY A 40 8.35 -17.98 4.82
CA GLY A 40 8.93 -19.30 4.60
C GLY A 40 10.38 -19.41 5.10
N LEU A 41 11.24 -18.46 4.74
CA LEU A 41 12.64 -18.45 5.15
C LEU A 41 12.80 -18.32 6.67
N ILE A 42 12.01 -17.45 7.32
CA ILE A 42 12.07 -17.26 8.78
C ILE A 42 11.71 -18.55 9.52
N LYS A 43 10.72 -19.32 9.03
CA LYS A 43 10.31 -20.60 9.64
C LYS A 43 11.38 -21.68 9.56
N GLU A 44 12.24 -21.62 8.54
CA GLU A 44 13.33 -22.58 8.34
C GLU A 44 14.58 -22.27 9.18
N ILE A 45 14.79 -21.01 9.56
CA ILE A 45 15.93 -20.57 10.37
C ILE A 45 15.72 -21.01 11.83
N LYS A 46 16.42 -22.07 12.25
CA LYS A 46 16.35 -22.64 13.59
C LYS A 46 17.69 -22.57 14.33
N PRO A 47 17.68 -22.38 15.66
CA PRO A 47 18.90 -22.41 16.45
C PRO A 47 19.47 -23.84 16.60
N PRO A 48 20.78 -24.00 16.86
CA PRO A 48 21.78 -22.93 17.03
C PRO A 48 22.29 -22.38 15.69
N LEU A 49 22.34 -21.05 15.57
CA LEU A 49 22.86 -20.36 14.40
C LEU A 49 24.38 -20.22 14.45
N SER A 50 25.03 -20.38 13.31
CA SER A 50 26.45 -20.07 13.11
C SER A 50 26.75 -18.58 13.31
N HIS A 51 28.03 -18.22 13.47
CA HIS A 51 28.43 -16.81 13.61
C HIS A 51 28.05 -15.98 12.37
N GLU A 52 28.25 -16.53 11.18
CA GLU A 52 27.90 -15.88 9.91
C GLU A 52 26.39 -15.66 9.79
N GLU A 53 25.57 -16.66 10.11
CA GLU A 53 24.11 -16.52 10.09
C GLU A 53 23.61 -15.47 11.09
N LYS A 54 24.24 -15.36 12.27
CA LYS A 54 23.92 -14.29 13.23
C LYS A 54 24.23 -12.91 12.68
N LEU A 55 25.33 -12.75 11.95
CA LEU A 55 25.68 -11.49 11.28
C LEU A 55 24.66 -11.15 10.19
N GLU A 56 24.27 -12.11 9.36
CA GLU A 56 23.25 -11.88 8.33
C GLU A 56 21.89 -11.52 8.94
N MET A 57 21.47 -12.20 10.01
CA MET A 57 20.24 -11.86 10.73
C MET A 57 20.29 -10.44 11.32
N LYS A 58 21.45 -9.99 11.82
CA LYS A 58 21.61 -8.63 12.30
C LYS A 58 21.43 -7.61 11.16
N LYS A 59 22.01 -7.86 9.99
CA LYS A 59 21.82 -6.99 8.82
C LYS A 59 20.35 -6.94 8.37
N VAL A 60 19.63 -8.06 8.44
CA VAL A 60 18.18 -8.09 8.16
C VAL A 60 17.43 -7.16 9.12
N LEU A 61 17.74 -7.20 10.42
CA LEU A 61 17.12 -6.34 11.43
C LEU A 61 17.43 -4.86 11.20
N GLU A 62 18.60 -4.52 10.67
CA GLU A 62 18.97 -3.15 10.30
C GLU A 62 18.17 -2.64 9.09
N LEU A 63 17.83 -3.52 8.13
CA LEU A 63 17.07 -3.16 6.93
C LEU A 63 15.55 -3.14 7.14
N GLU A 64 15.04 -3.91 8.09
CA GLU A 64 13.59 -4.01 8.38
C GLU A 64 12.90 -2.64 8.47
N PRO A 65 13.34 -1.70 9.33
CA PRO A 65 12.60 -0.45 9.50
C PRO A 65 12.56 0.39 8.21
N LEU A 66 13.56 0.26 7.34
CA LEU A 66 13.60 0.93 6.04
C LEU A 66 12.54 0.34 5.10
N VAL A 67 12.47 -1.00 5.02
CA VAL A 67 11.45 -1.68 4.22
C VAL A 67 10.04 -1.35 4.73
N ALA A 68 9.83 -1.39 6.04
CA ALA A 68 8.54 -1.06 6.65
C ALA A 68 8.11 0.39 6.36
N ALA A 69 9.05 1.35 6.38
CA ALA A 69 8.77 2.74 6.05
C ALA A 69 8.31 2.91 4.59
N GLU A 70 9.00 2.27 3.65
CA GLU A 70 8.65 2.34 2.23
C GLU A 70 7.31 1.66 1.92
N LEU A 71 7.02 0.51 2.53
CA LEU A 71 5.71 -0.14 2.40
C LEU A 71 4.58 0.73 2.96
N LYS A 72 4.83 1.41 4.09
CA LYS A 72 3.86 2.35 4.68
C LYS A 72 3.63 3.57 3.78
N ARG A 73 4.67 4.08 3.12
CA ARG A 73 4.56 5.16 2.13
C ARG A 73 3.63 4.74 1.00
N LEU A 74 3.89 3.60 0.36
CA LEU A 74 3.02 3.06 -0.71
C LEU A 74 1.57 2.89 -0.26
N GLN A 75 1.35 2.34 0.94
CA GLN A 75 0.00 2.20 1.50
C GLN A 75 -0.70 3.56 1.63
N GLN A 76 0.01 4.60 2.05
CA GLN A 76 -0.54 5.94 2.16
C GLN A 76 -0.85 6.56 0.80
N ASP A 77 -0.02 6.33 -0.21
CA ASP A 77 -0.22 6.87 -1.55
C ASP A 77 -1.42 6.24 -2.23
N ILE A 78 -1.56 4.91 -2.16
CA ILE A 78 -2.77 4.18 -2.61
C ILE A 78 -4.02 4.71 -1.90
N LYS A 79 -3.94 4.94 -0.58
CA LYS A 79 -5.08 5.48 0.18
C LYS A 79 -5.47 6.89 -0.28
N LYS A 80 -4.50 7.76 -0.56
CA LYS A 80 -4.76 9.11 -1.08
C LYS A 80 -5.43 9.03 -2.45
N GLU A 81 -4.94 8.18 -3.34
CA GLU A 81 -5.50 8.00 -4.68
C GLU A 81 -6.96 7.54 -4.62
N LEU A 82 -7.28 6.54 -3.79
CA LEU A 82 -8.66 6.08 -3.57
C LEU A 82 -9.59 7.19 -3.07
N LEU A 83 -9.10 8.06 -2.17
CA LEU A 83 -9.87 9.21 -1.69
C LEU A 83 -10.11 10.24 -2.80
N GLN A 84 -9.11 10.50 -3.65
CA GLN A 84 -9.25 11.40 -4.79
C GLN A 84 -10.23 10.86 -5.83
N ALA A 85 -10.17 9.56 -6.15
CA ALA A 85 -11.11 8.90 -7.06
C ALA A 85 -12.55 8.99 -6.56
N LYS A 86 -12.78 8.79 -5.24
CA LYS A 86 -14.10 8.98 -4.61
C LYS A 86 -14.60 10.42 -4.74
N LYS A 87 -13.75 11.42 -4.42
CA LYS A 87 -14.11 12.84 -4.55
C LYS A 87 -14.49 13.22 -5.99
N LYS A 88 -13.72 12.76 -6.98
CA LYS A 88 -14.03 12.99 -8.40
C LYS A 88 -15.40 12.44 -8.77
N ARG A 89 -15.74 11.22 -8.32
CA ARG A 89 -17.08 10.63 -8.55
C ARG A 89 -18.20 11.46 -7.94
N THR A 90 -18.04 11.93 -6.70
CA THR A 90 -19.04 12.80 -6.04
C THR A 90 -19.24 14.10 -6.82
N LEU A 91 -18.16 14.78 -7.22
CA LEU A 91 -18.26 16.01 -8.01
C LEU A 91 -18.98 15.76 -9.34
N HIS A 92 -18.59 14.73 -10.09
CA HIS A 92 -19.25 14.38 -11.36
C HIS A 92 -20.75 14.06 -11.18
N GLN A 93 -21.17 13.46 -10.06
CA GLN A 93 -22.59 13.23 -9.75
C GLN A 93 -23.34 14.52 -9.41
N THR A 94 -22.73 15.44 -8.65
CA THR A 94 -23.33 16.74 -8.32
C THR A 94 -23.54 17.60 -9.57
N TYR A 95 -22.60 17.59 -10.53
CA TYR A 95 -22.75 18.33 -11.79
C TYR A 95 -23.81 17.76 -12.74
N ARG A 96 -24.15 16.46 -12.63
CA ARG A 96 -25.17 15.83 -13.48
C ARG A 96 -26.60 16.08 -12.99
N ASN A 97 -26.79 16.51 -11.73
CA ASN A 97 -28.13 16.73 -11.18
C ASN A 97 -28.30 18.10 -10.49
N PRO A 98 -28.20 19.22 -11.24
CA PRO A 98 -28.39 20.57 -10.71
C PRO A 98 -29.82 20.89 -10.27
N TYR A 99 -30.80 19.98 -10.44
CA TYR A 99 -32.22 20.22 -10.17
C TYR A 99 -32.85 19.25 -9.14
N ASN A 100 -32.08 18.35 -8.51
CA ASN A 100 -32.66 17.43 -7.51
C ASN A 100 -33.05 18.09 -6.18
N ASN A 101 -32.67 19.36 -5.97
CA ASN A 101 -33.09 20.15 -4.82
C ASN A 101 -34.14 21.21 -5.21
N ILE A 102 -35.02 20.93 -6.17
CA ILE A 102 -36.29 21.67 -6.23
C ILE A 102 -37.24 20.96 -5.27
N THR A 103 -37.17 21.31 -3.98
CA THR A 103 -38.38 21.25 -3.15
C THR A 103 -39.38 22.22 -3.78
N ILE A 104 -40.26 21.68 -4.61
CA ILE A 104 -41.45 22.38 -5.09
C ILE A 104 -42.35 22.49 -3.87
N ASP A 105 -42.16 23.53 -3.06
CA ASP A 105 -43.25 24.03 -2.23
C ASP A 105 -44.19 24.75 -3.20
N GLY A 106 -45.06 23.95 -3.81
CA GLY A 106 -45.90 24.33 -4.93
C GLY A 106 -46.98 25.29 -4.49
N THR A 107 -46.69 26.59 -4.48
CA THR A 107 -47.71 27.62 -4.28
C THR A 107 -47.60 28.66 -5.37
N TYR A 108 -48.14 28.32 -6.55
CA TYR A 108 -48.40 29.28 -7.62
C TYR A 108 -49.72 29.99 -7.31
N TYR A 109 -49.65 31.20 -6.75
CA TYR A 109 -50.80 32.09 -6.64
C TYR A 109 -50.95 32.90 -7.92
N ASP A 110 -51.74 32.38 -8.86
CA ASP A 110 -52.43 33.24 -9.83
C ASP A 110 -53.94 32.99 -9.71
N LYS A 111 -54.60 33.90 -9.00
CA LYS A 111 -56.03 34.17 -9.23
C LYS A 111 -56.24 35.67 -9.23
N ARG A 112 -56.06 36.28 -10.41
CA ARG A 112 -56.77 37.52 -10.76
C ARG A 112 -58.26 37.24 -10.90
N LYS A 113 -59.08 37.88 -10.07
CA LYS A 113 -60.41 38.41 -10.42
C LYS A 113 -60.78 39.52 -9.44
#